data_AF-A0A0A2TZ87-F1
#
_entry.id   AF-A0A0A2TZ87-F1
#
_cell.length_a   1.000
_cell.length_b   1.000
_cell.length_c   1.000
_cell.angle_alpha   90.00
_cell.angle_beta   90.00
_cell.angle_gamma   90.00
#
_symmetry.space_group_name_H-M   'P 1'
#
loop_
_entity.id
_entity.type
_entity.pdbx_description
1 polymer ?
#
loop_
_entity_poly.entity_id
_entity_poly.type
_entity_poly.pdbx_seq_one_letter_code
_entity_poly.pdbx_strand_id
1 'polypeptide(L)'
;MHVNSTSTILLPNNINGRDIHSNIIPTVSNLKNMITKLQEANGNRDQLKPWDKRSYDAYNIDEIKPYLLEGTVQENIDLIKKHILRSNIKDLGPNCIDMYLVAYVAETHGPGKDELINYVFNHEISDKTNSAQAIWQVGRGDGVFLGILHNDGSIADWNFFASWIKGH
;
A
#
# COMPACT_ATOMS: atom_id res chain seq x y z
N MET A 1 -17.28 -35.25 11.88
CA MET A 1 -16.83 -33.93 12.38
C MET A 1 -15.86 -33.37 11.37
N HIS A 2 -16.24 -32.27 10.71
CA HIS A 2 -15.41 -31.62 9.69
C HIS A 2 -14.22 -30.95 10.37
N VAL A 3 -13.02 -31.29 9.93
CA VAL A 3 -11.79 -30.55 10.23
C VAL A 3 -11.79 -29.35 9.29
N ASN A 4 -12.21 -28.18 9.77
CA ASN A 4 -12.00 -26.92 9.06
C ASN A 4 -10.50 -26.62 9.07
N SER A 5 -9.80 -27.03 8.01
CA SER A 5 -8.44 -26.59 7.75
C SER A 5 -8.53 -25.16 7.20
N THR A 6 -8.56 -24.17 8.09
CA THR A 6 -8.30 -22.78 7.71
C THR A 6 -6.82 -22.71 7.37
N SER A 7 -6.48 -22.82 6.09
CA SER A 7 -5.13 -22.54 5.62
C SER A 7 -4.79 -21.10 6.01
N THR A 8 -3.99 -20.91 7.05
CA THR A 8 -3.51 -19.59 7.44
C THR A 8 -2.65 -19.06 6.30
N ILE A 9 -3.11 -17.99 5.65
CA ILE A 9 -2.34 -17.31 4.62
C ILE A 9 -1.21 -16.59 5.33
N LEU A 10 0.03 -17.00 5.06
CA LEU A 10 1.22 -16.29 5.52
C LEU A 10 1.62 -15.27 4.45
N LEU A 11 1.86 -14.03 4.85
CA LEU A 11 2.36 -13.03 3.92
C LEU A 11 3.87 -13.29 3.68
N PRO A 12 4.33 -13.55 2.44
CA PRO A 12 5.76 -13.67 2.17
C PRO A 12 6.44 -12.29 2.17
N ASN A 13 7.74 -12.27 2.48
CA ASN A 13 8.60 -11.09 2.31
C ASN A 13 9.07 -10.87 0.86
N ASN A 14 8.78 -11.82 -0.04
CA ASN A 14 8.97 -11.68 -1.47
C ASN A 14 7.64 -11.88 -2.18
N ILE A 15 7.16 -10.85 -2.87
CA ILE A 15 5.91 -10.87 -3.64
C ILE A 15 6.28 -10.86 -5.11
N ASN A 16 6.00 -11.94 -5.83
CA ASN A 16 6.22 -12.05 -7.29
C ASN A 16 7.62 -11.57 -7.75
N GLY A 17 8.66 -11.90 -6.99
CA GLY A 17 10.05 -11.57 -7.30
C GLY A 17 10.50 -10.19 -6.81
N ARG A 18 9.69 -9.48 -6.03
CA ARG A 18 10.07 -8.24 -5.36
C ARG A 18 10.20 -8.45 -3.86
N ASP A 19 11.35 -8.08 -3.32
CA ASP A 19 11.61 -8.05 -1.89
C ASP A 19 10.98 -6.80 -1.25
N ILE A 20 10.19 -7.00 -0.19
CA ILE A 20 9.52 -5.91 0.54
C ILE A 20 10.49 -5.01 1.31
N HIS A 21 11.76 -5.40 1.50
CA HIS A 21 12.79 -4.59 2.15
C HIS A 21 13.53 -3.68 1.16
N SER A 22 13.33 -3.89 -0.15
CA SER A 22 14.06 -3.18 -1.20
C SER A 22 13.33 -1.92 -1.68
N ASN A 23 14.11 -0.87 -2.00
CA ASN A 23 13.62 0.37 -2.61
C ASN A 23 12.49 1.07 -1.84
N ILE A 24 12.54 1.07 -0.51
CA ILE A 24 11.60 1.83 0.31
C ILE A 24 12.04 3.29 0.37
N ILE A 25 11.27 4.18 -0.25
CA ILE A 25 11.50 5.62 -0.22
C ILE A 25 10.36 6.26 0.56
N PRO A 26 10.62 6.76 1.79
CA PRO A 26 9.59 7.39 2.59
C PRO A 26 9.07 8.64 1.88
N THR A 27 7.79 8.63 1.54
CA THR A 27 7.06 9.83 1.13
C THR A 27 6.05 10.19 2.21
N VAL A 28 5.57 11.43 2.21
CA VAL A 28 4.59 11.91 3.21
C VAL A 28 3.18 12.02 2.65
N SER A 29 3.00 11.72 1.36
CA SER A 29 1.69 11.79 0.71
C SER A 29 1.08 10.42 0.54
N ASN A 30 -0.12 10.28 1.08
CA ASN A 30 -0.95 9.09 0.95
C ASN A 30 -1.88 9.21 -0.27
N LEU A 31 -2.36 8.05 -0.72
CA LEU A 31 -3.21 7.85 -1.87
C LEU A 31 -4.47 8.73 -1.85
N LYS A 32 -5.12 8.83 -0.68
CA LYS A 32 -6.31 9.69 -0.51
C LYS A 32 -6.02 11.15 -0.84
N ASN A 33 -4.95 11.70 -0.26
CA ASN A 33 -4.59 13.10 -0.49
C ASN A 33 -4.21 13.34 -1.95
N MET A 34 -3.42 12.43 -2.54
CA MET A 34 -3.00 12.52 -3.93
C MET A 34 -4.22 12.51 -4.88
N ILE A 35 -5.20 11.63 -4.69
CA ILE A 35 -6.42 11.57 -5.51
C ILE A 35 -7.22 12.85 -5.39
N THR A 36 -7.45 13.34 -4.16
CA THR A 36 -8.18 14.60 -3.94
C THR A 36 -7.49 15.75 -4.68
N LYS A 37 -6.16 15.86 -4.60
CA LYS A 37 -5.40 16.90 -5.30
C LYS A 37 -5.39 16.73 -6.81
N LEU A 38 -5.41 15.49 -7.31
CA LEU A 38 -5.53 15.20 -8.74
C LEU A 38 -6.90 15.65 -9.27
N GLN A 39 -7.97 15.41 -8.51
CA GLN A 39 -9.33 15.84 -8.87
C GLN A 39 -9.47 17.37 -8.82
N GLU A 40 -8.94 18.03 -7.78
CA GLU A 40 -8.87 19.50 -7.70
C GLU A 40 -8.10 20.12 -8.89
N ALA A 41 -7.09 19.41 -9.39
CA ALA A 41 -6.30 19.79 -10.56
C ALA A 41 -6.91 19.34 -11.90
N ASN A 42 -8.15 18.83 -11.93
CA ASN A 42 -8.81 18.28 -13.11
C ASN A 42 -7.95 17.25 -13.87
N GLY A 43 -7.25 16.38 -13.13
CA GLY A 43 -6.38 15.35 -13.71
C GLY A 43 -5.00 15.83 -14.15
N ASN A 44 -4.68 17.11 -13.98
CA ASN A 44 -3.39 17.64 -14.40
C ASN A 44 -2.28 17.27 -13.39
N ARG A 45 -1.56 16.18 -13.68
CA ARG A 45 -0.41 15.71 -12.89
C ARG A 45 0.63 16.80 -12.66
N ASP A 46 0.85 17.73 -13.61
CA ASP A 46 1.91 18.73 -13.48
C ASP A 46 1.64 19.75 -12.37
N GLN A 47 0.37 19.93 -12.01
CA GLN A 47 -0.06 20.80 -10.89
C GLN A 47 0.10 20.13 -9.52
N LEU A 48 0.39 18.83 -9.47
CA LEU A 48 0.65 18.13 -8.22
C LEU A 48 2.00 18.54 -7.62
N LYS A 49 2.08 18.56 -6.28
CA LYS A 49 3.34 18.77 -5.58
C LYS A 49 4.27 17.56 -5.77
N PRO A 50 5.60 17.72 -5.59
CA PRO A 50 6.55 16.62 -5.83
C PRO A 50 6.30 15.33 -5.02
N TRP A 51 5.70 15.43 -3.82
CA TRP A 51 5.34 14.25 -3.03
C TRP A 51 4.04 13.59 -3.52
N ASP A 52 3.09 14.36 -4.03
CA ASP A 52 1.86 13.82 -4.62
C ASP A 52 2.16 13.15 -5.96
N LYS A 53 3.08 13.71 -6.76
CA LYS A 53 3.61 13.08 -7.98
C LYS A 53 4.24 11.71 -7.69
N ARG A 54 4.99 11.59 -6.59
CA ARG A 54 5.58 10.31 -6.18
C ARG A 54 4.52 9.26 -5.80
N SER A 55 3.48 9.67 -5.07
CA SER A 55 2.34 8.79 -4.77
C SER A 55 1.59 8.40 -6.06
N TYR A 56 1.35 9.37 -6.95
CA TYR A 56 0.74 9.16 -8.27
C TYR A 56 1.52 8.12 -9.10
N ASP A 57 2.84 8.27 -9.19
CA ASP A 57 3.71 7.36 -9.94
C ASP A 57 3.78 5.99 -9.25
N ALA A 58 3.77 5.93 -7.91
CA ALA A 58 3.86 4.67 -7.18
C ALA A 58 2.66 3.74 -7.36
N TYR A 59 1.52 4.27 -7.80
CA TYR A 59 0.32 3.50 -8.10
C TYR A 59 -0.01 3.49 -9.60
N ASN A 60 0.91 3.91 -10.48
CA ASN A 60 0.70 4.01 -11.93
C ASN A 60 -0.64 4.65 -12.32
N ILE A 61 -1.01 5.72 -11.62
CA ILE A 61 -2.35 6.32 -11.68
C ILE A 61 -2.71 6.78 -13.09
N ASP A 62 -1.74 7.08 -13.94
CA ASP A 62 -1.99 7.49 -15.33
C ASP A 62 -2.84 6.47 -16.11
N GLU A 63 -2.65 5.17 -15.85
CA GLU A 63 -3.39 4.08 -16.50
C GLU A 63 -4.89 4.08 -16.16
N ILE A 64 -5.25 4.55 -14.97
CA ILE A 64 -6.62 4.54 -14.46
C ILE A 64 -7.21 5.94 -14.25
N LYS A 65 -6.44 6.99 -14.55
CA LYS A 65 -6.79 8.40 -14.30
C LYS A 65 -8.14 8.80 -14.89
N PRO A 66 -8.49 8.49 -16.17
CA PRO A 66 -9.78 8.91 -16.72
C PRO A 66 -10.97 8.43 -15.86
N TYR A 67 -10.92 7.17 -15.42
CA TYR A 67 -11.96 6.57 -14.59
C TYR A 67 -11.98 7.14 -13.16
N LEU A 68 -10.81 7.47 -12.60
CA LEU A 68 -10.70 8.08 -11.27
C LEU A 68 -11.32 9.48 -11.19
N LEU A 69 -11.28 10.24 -12.29
CA LEU A 69 -11.82 11.60 -12.34
C LEU A 69 -13.35 11.63 -12.41
N GLU A 70 -13.95 10.57 -12.95
CA GLU A 70 -15.40 10.45 -13.13
C GLU A 70 -16.07 9.66 -11.99
N GLY A 71 -15.30 8.83 -11.28
CA GLY A 71 -15.81 7.95 -10.24
C GLY A 71 -16.09 8.62 -8.90
N THR A 72 -17.03 8.05 -8.17
CA THR A 72 -17.25 8.32 -6.74
C THR A 72 -16.08 7.77 -5.91
N VAL A 73 -16.02 8.16 -4.63
CA VAL A 73 -14.98 7.66 -3.70
C VAL A 73 -14.95 6.13 -3.64
N GLN A 74 -16.11 5.47 -3.58
CA GLN A 74 -16.17 4.02 -3.48
C GLN A 74 -15.75 3.34 -4.80
N GLU A 75 -16.17 3.87 -5.95
CA GLU A 75 -15.76 3.37 -7.26
C GLU A 75 -14.24 3.52 -7.45
N ASN A 76 -13.67 4.62 -6.97
CA ASN A 76 -12.24 4.87 -7.02
C ASN A 76 -11.45 3.88 -6.13
N ILE A 77 -11.93 3.58 -4.93
CA ILE A 77 -11.34 2.55 -4.06
C ILE A 77 -11.33 1.20 -4.76
N ASP A 78 -12.48 0.78 -5.32
CA ASP A 78 -12.60 -0.51 -5.99
C ASP A 78 -11.72 -0.58 -7.25
N LEU A 79 -11.65 0.52 -8.01
CA LEU A 79 -10.80 0.65 -9.19
C LEU A 79 -9.32 0.51 -8.83
N ILE A 80 -8.86 1.19 -7.77
CA ILE A 80 -7.45 1.13 -7.35
C ILE A 80 -7.10 -0.26 -6.82
N LYS A 81 -7.97 -0.90 -6.02
CA LYS A 81 -7.74 -2.28 -5.58
C LYS A 81 -7.59 -3.22 -6.78
N LYS A 82 -8.49 -3.13 -7.76
CA LYS A 82 -8.41 -3.93 -8.99
C LYS A 82 -7.15 -3.62 -9.79
N HIS A 83 -6.75 -2.36 -9.86
CA HIS A 83 -5.54 -1.94 -10.54
C HIS A 83 -4.30 -2.55 -9.88
N ILE A 84 -4.13 -2.38 -8.56
CA ILE A 84 -3.00 -2.96 -7.81
C ILE A 84 -2.89 -4.48 -8.02
N LEU A 85 -4.02 -5.19 -7.96
CA LEU A 85 -4.02 -6.64 -8.17
C LEU A 85 -3.59 -7.03 -9.59
N ARG A 86 -3.97 -6.23 -10.60
CA ARG A 86 -3.63 -6.45 -12.02
C ARG A 86 -2.22 -6.01 -12.41
N SER A 87 -1.65 -5.06 -11.68
CA SER A 87 -0.31 -4.53 -11.95
C SER A 87 0.76 -5.58 -11.70
N ASN A 88 1.84 -5.53 -12.49
CA ASN A 88 3.05 -6.21 -12.11
C ASN A 88 3.64 -5.52 -10.88
N ILE A 89 3.96 -6.28 -9.83
CA ILE A 89 4.53 -5.75 -8.58
C ILE A 89 5.81 -4.93 -8.80
N LYS A 90 6.54 -5.20 -9.88
CA LYS A 90 7.77 -4.49 -10.25
C LYS A 90 7.51 -3.09 -10.79
N ASP A 91 6.29 -2.85 -11.30
CA ASP A 91 5.88 -1.56 -11.84
C ASP A 91 5.26 -0.66 -10.77
N LEU A 92 4.85 -1.23 -9.63
CA LEU A 92 4.36 -0.45 -8.49
C LEU A 92 5.53 0.25 -7.78
N GLY A 93 5.30 1.40 -7.19
CA GLY A 93 6.31 2.15 -6.45
C GLY A 93 6.33 1.88 -4.95
N PRO A 94 7.19 2.58 -4.21
CA PRO A 94 7.45 2.34 -2.78
C PRO A 94 6.20 2.47 -1.90
N ASN A 95 5.34 3.46 -2.12
CA ASN A 95 4.13 3.67 -1.31
C ASN A 95 3.22 2.42 -1.29
N CYS A 96 3.07 1.76 -2.44
CA CYS A 96 2.26 0.55 -2.54
C CYS A 96 2.88 -0.60 -1.72
N ILE A 97 4.22 -0.68 -1.68
CA ILE A 97 4.94 -1.67 -0.88
C ILE A 97 4.91 -1.34 0.61
N ASP A 98 4.95 -0.06 1.01
CA ASP A 98 4.80 0.35 2.41
C ASP A 98 3.50 -0.19 3.02
N MET A 99 2.41 -0.17 2.23
CA MET A 99 1.12 -0.74 2.62
C MET A 99 1.19 -2.25 2.85
N TYR A 100 1.88 -2.98 1.98
CA TYR A 100 2.10 -4.41 2.18
C TYR A 100 3.02 -4.69 3.38
N LEU A 101 4.08 -3.91 3.56
CA LEU A 101 5.00 -4.05 4.68
C LEU A 101 4.29 -3.87 6.03
N VAL A 102 3.36 -2.90 6.13
CA VAL A 102 2.51 -2.74 7.31
C VAL A 102 1.71 -4.02 7.59
N ALA A 103 1.06 -4.58 6.56
CA ALA A 103 0.28 -5.81 6.69
C ALA A 103 1.15 -6.99 7.14
N TYR A 104 2.32 -7.14 6.50
CA TYR A 104 3.29 -8.19 6.78
C TYR A 104 3.76 -8.13 8.23
N VAL A 105 4.16 -6.96 8.73
CA VAL A 105 4.62 -6.83 10.11
C VAL A 105 3.48 -7.06 11.10
N ALA A 106 2.29 -6.53 10.81
CA ALA A 106 1.13 -6.75 11.66
C ALA A 106 0.77 -8.24 11.81
N GLU A 107 0.93 -9.01 10.74
CA GLU A 107 0.67 -10.46 10.71
C GLU A 107 1.76 -11.27 11.40
N THR A 108 3.04 -10.91 11.20
CA THR A 108 4.18 -11.72 11.65
C THR A 108 4.72 -11.35 13.03
N HIS A 109 4.60 -10.07 13.43
CA HIS A 109 5.19 -9.53 14.68
C HIS A 109 4.13 -8.90 15.60
N GLY A 110 2.95 -8.59 15.06
CA GLY A 110 1.86 -7.95 15.78
C GLY A 110 1.55 -6.55 15.25
N PRO A 111 0.30 -6.08 15.38
CA PRO A 111 -0.12 -4.80 14.85
C PRO A 111 0.49 -3.63 15.64
N GLY A 112 0.48 -2.46 15.01
CA GLY A 112 0.84 -1.20 15.64
C GLY A 112 2.11 -0.56 15.10
N LYS A 113 2.21 0.74 15.37
CA LYS A 113 3.29 1.59 14.90
C LYS A 113 4.66 1.14 15.43
N ASP A 114 4.72 0.81 16.72
CA ASP A 114 5.99 0.51 17.38
C ASP A 114 6.58 -0.80 16.84
N GLU A 115 5.74 -1.81 16.56
CA GLU A 115 6.17 -3.06 15.91
C GLU A 115 6.72 -2.81 14.51
N LEU A 116 6.06 -1.99 13.69
CA LEU A 116 6.60 -1.62 12.38
C LEU A 116 7.97 -0.91 12.51
N ILE A 117 8.07 0.06 13.41
CA ILE A 117 9.31 0.82 13.57
C ILE A 117 10.45 -0.08 14.03
N ASN A 118 10.20 -0.96 15.00
CA ASN A 118 11.17 -1.96 15.46
C ASN A 118 11.58 -2.88 14.32
N TYR A 119 10.62 -3.36 13.52
CA TYR A 119 10.89 -4.21 12.37
C TYR A 119 11.78 -3.53 11.35
N VAL A 120 11.48 -2.27 10.99
CA VAL A 120 12.27 -1.46 10.03
C VAL A 120 13.72 -1.32 10.46
N PHE A 121 13.98 -1.09 11.75
CA PHE A 121 15.34 -0.98 12.26
C PHE A 121 16.05 -2.34 12.34
N ASN A 122 15.38 -3.37 12.85
CA ASN A 122 15.97 -4.69 13.03
C ASN A 122 16.31 -5.39 11.71
N HIS A 123 15.62 -5.02 10.62
CA HIS A 123 15.85 -5.57 9.28
C HIS A 123 16.61 -4.59 8.35
N GLU A 124 17.22 -3.53 8.91
CA GLU A 124 18.05 -2.57 8.19
C GLU A 124 17.36 -1.91 6.96
N ILE A 125 16.02 -1.85 6.96
CA ILE A 125 15.23 -1.20 5.91
C ILE A 125 15.53 0.31 5.89
N SER A 126 15.74 0.90 7.08
CA SER A 126 16.20 2.27 7.24
C SER A 126 16.78 2.46 8.65
N ASP A 127 17.80 3.30 8.76
CA ASP A 127 18.42 3.75 10.01
C ASP A 127 17.76 5.02 10.60
N LYS A 128 16.89 5.69 9.82
CA LYS A 128 16.23 6.95 10.20
C LYS A 128 14.82 6.72 10.74
N THR A 129 14.55 7.23 11.95
CA THR A 129 13.21 7.23 12.57
C THR A 129 12.15 7.89 11.70
N ASN A 130 12.47 9.01 11.06
CA ASN A 130 11.50 9.71 10.21
C ASN A 130 11.08 8.87 8.99
N SER A 131 11.98 8.02 8.46
CA SER A 131 11.63 7.08 7.40
C SER A 131 10.65 6.03 7.90
N ALA A 132 10.95 5.39 9.03
CA ALA A 132 10.07 4.38 9.64
C ALA A 132 8.67 4.93 9.95
N GLN A 133 8.61 6.17 10.45
CA GLN A 133 7.34 6.87 10.70
C GLN A 133 6.58 7.18 9.41
N ALA A 134 7.27 7.57 8.34
CA ALA A 134 6.64 7.84 7.06
C ALA A 134 6.07 6.55 6.42
N ILE A 135 6.82 5.44 6.47
CA ILE A 135 6.35 4.10 6.04
C ILE A 135 5.07 3.75 6.79
N TRP A 136 5.05 3.88 8.13
CA TRP A 136 3.83 3.67 8.92
C TRP A 136 2.69 4.55 8.45
N GLN A 137 2.92 5.86 8.34
CA GLN A 137 1.86 6.82 8.02
C GLN A 137 1.26 6.59 6.63
N VAL A 138 2.09 6.35 5.62
CA VAL A 138 1.67 6.10 4.25
C VAL A 138 1.05 4.72 4.13
N GLY A 139 1.79 3.66 4.49
CA GLY A 139 1.31 2.29 4.31
C GLY A 139 0.00 2.00 5.04
N ARG A 140 -0.11 2.42 6.31
CA ARG A 140 -1.37 2.30 7.07
C ARG A 140 -2.44 3.24 6.52
N GLY A 141 -2.08 4.46 6.15
CA GLY A 141 -3.03 5.43 5.59
C GLY A 141 -3.68 4.94 4.30
N ASP A 142 -2.88 4.38 3.40
CA ASP A 142 -3.30 3.86 2.10
C ASP A 142 -4.14 2.59 2.28
N GLY A 143 -3.69 1.66 3.13
CA GLY A 143 -4.44 0.44 3.42
C GLY A 143 -5.78 0.70 4.09
N VAL A 144 -5.86 1.67 5.02
CA VAL A 144 -7.13 2.09 5.64
C VAL A 144 -8.04 2.77 4.63
N PHE A 145 -7.50 3.64 3.78
CA PHE A 145 -8.30 4.30 2.73
C PHE A 145 -8.91 3.30 1.76
N LEU A 146 -8.16 2.26 1.38
CA LEU A 146 -8.65 1.17 0.52
C LEU A 146 -9.52 0.14 1.25
N GLY A 147 -9.70 0.27 2.57
CA GLY A 147 -10.47 -0.67 3.38
C GLY A 147 -9.86 -2.06 3.48
N ILE A 148 -8.54 -2.20 3.27
CA ILE A 148 -7.82 -3.47 3.34
C ILE A 148 -7.05 -3.65 4.65
N LEU A 149 -6.80 -2.55 5.38
CA LEU A 149 -6.20 -2.56 6.72
C LEU A 149 -7.13 -1.88 7.74
N HIS A 150 -7.01 -2.29 9.00
CA HIS A 150 -7.53 -1.57 10.16
C HIS A 150 -6.57 -0.45 10.58
N ASN A 151 -7.02 0.42 11.49
CA ASN A 151 -6.24 1.58 11.94
C ASN A 151 -4.94 1.21 12.67
N ASP A 152 -4.88 0.02 13.27
CA ASP A 152 -3.69 -0.54 13.92
C ASP A 152 -2.77 -1.30 12.94
N GLY A 153 -3.07 -1.28 11.64
CA GLY A 153 -2.30 -1.95 10.61
C GLY A 153 -2.62 -3.44 10.43
N SER A 154 -3.48 -4.02 11.26
CA SER A 154 -3.95 -5.39 11.06
C SER A 154 -4.79 -5.52 9.78
N ILE A 155 -4.82 -6.71 9.19
CA ILE A 155 -5.47 -6.97 7.89
C ILE A 155 -6.99 -6.98 8.04
N ALA A 156 -7.67 -6.13 7.28
CA ALA A 156 -9.14 -6.09 7.19
C ALA A 156 -9.69 -6.90 5.99
N ASP A 157 -8.92 -7.03 4.91
CA ASP A 157 -9.33 -7.76 3.70
C ASP A 157 -8.28 -8.81 3.29
N TRP A 158 -8.40 -10.01 3.86
CA TRP A 158 -7.53 -11.14 3.53
C TRP A 158 -7.65 -11.60 2.07
N ASN A 159 -8.80 -11.43 1.43
CA ASN A 159 -8.98 -11.84 0.03
C ASN A 159 -8.14 -10.99 -0.91
N PHE A 160 -8.00 -9.69 -0.60
CA PHE A 160 -7.11 -8.80 -1.32
C PHE A 160 -5.65 -9.27 -1.25
N PHE A 161 -5.11 -9.46 -0.05
CA PHE A 161 -3.71 -9.91 0.11
C PHE A 161 -3.46 -11.31 -0.47
N ALA A 162 -4.41 -12.23 -0.31
CA ALA A 162 -4.35 -13.56 -0.92
C ALA A 162 -4.25 -13.47 -2.46
N SER A 163 -5.06 -12.61 -3.07
CA SER A 163 -5.04 -12.38 -4.51
C SER A 163 -3.74 -11.72 -4.96
N TRP A 164 -3.24 -10.78 -4.17
CA TRP A 164 -2.02 -10.05 -4.48
C TRP A 164 -0.79 -10.95 -4.48
N ILE A 165 -0.67 -11.82 -3.47
CA ILE A 165 0.44 -12.79 -3.36
C ILE A 165 0.40 -13.82 -4.47
N LYS A 166 -0.81 -14.29 -4.83
CA LYS A 166 -0.97 -15.28 -5.91
C LYS A 166 -0.44 -14.74 -7.24
N GLY A 167 -0.52 -13.42 -7.44
CA GLY A 167 -0.15 -12.78 -8.69
C GLY A 167 -1.07 -13.18 -9.85
N HIS A 168 -0.71 -12.72 -11.04
CA HIS A 168 -1.33 -13.08 -12.31
C HIS A 168 -0.34 -13.79 -13.22
#